data_AF-A0A6B2VID3-F1
#
_entry.id   AF-A0A6B2VID3-F1
#
_cell.length_a   1.000
_cell.length_b   1.000
_cell.length_c   1.000
_cell.angle_alpha   90.00
_cell.angle_beta   90.00
_cell.angle_gamma   90.00
#
_symmetry.space_group_name_H-M   'P 1'
#
loop_
_entity.id
_entity.type
_entity.pdbx_description
1 polymer ?
#
loop_
_entity_poly.entity_id
_entity_poly.type
_entity_poly.pdbx_seq_one_letter_code
_entity_poly.pdbx_strand_id
1 'polypeptide(L)'
;GRPADARAVWERLGPVTRARGRFRLAEAELLLAEGRPERARAVFDEGFEVADLREGDERLGQVWRQAGGGDLPARYDFRMRAEPS
;
A
#
# COMPACT_ATOMS: atom_id res chain seq x y z
N GLY A 1 3.77 21.70 -2.94
CA GLY A 1 3.62 21.20 -1.56
C GLY A 1 3.96 19.73 -1.57
N ARG A 2 4.49 19.17 -0.48
CA ARG A 2 5.09 17.82 -0.44
C ARG A 2 4.32 16.71 -1.19
N PRO A 3 2.97 16.62 -1.13
CA PRO A 3 2.22 15.61 -1.89
C PRO A 3 2.36 15.76 -3.41
N ALA A 4 2.35 16.99 -3.93
CA ALA A 4 2.50 17.26 -5.36
C ALA A 4 3.91 16.89 -5.87
N ASP A 5 4.93 17.12 -5.05
CA ASP A 5 6.32 16.76 -5.39
C ASP A 5 6.48 15.23 -5.43
N ALA A 6 5.88 14.52 -4.48
CA ALA A 6 5.84 13.06 -4.47
C ALA A 6 5.07 12.49 -5.67
N ARG A 7 3.94 13.11 -6.06
CA ARG A 7 3.20 12.76 -7.28
C ARG A 7 4.04 12.94 -8.54
N ALA A 8 4.78 14.04 -8.66
CA ALA A 8 5.66 14.26 -9.81
C ALA A 8 6.81 13.23 -9.90
N VAL A 9 7.31 12.71 -8.77
CA VAL A 9 8.26 11.58 -8.76
C VAL A 9 7.56 10.29 -9.17
N TRP A 10 6.39 10.01 -8.61
CA TRP A 10 5.58 8.83 -8.94
C TRP A 10 5.30 8.72 -10.45
N GLU A 11 4.88 9.83 -11.07
CA GLU A 11 4.55 9.90 -12.50
C GLU A 11 5.75 9.63 -13.43
N ARG A 12 6.98 9.74 -12.92
CA ARG A 12 8.21 9.43 -13.68
C ARG A 12 8.68 7.98 -13.54
N LEU A 13 8.12 7.21 -12.60
CA LEU A 13 8.46 5.80 -12.45
C LEU A 13 7.91 4.98 -13.63
N GLY A 14 8.74 4.10 -14.18
CA GLY A 14 8.29 3.15 -15.21
C GLY A 14 7.26 2.14 -14.67
N PRO A 15 6.40 1.57 -15.54
CA PRO A 15 5.31 0.68 -15.15
C PRO A 15 5.79 -0.57 -14.40
N VAL A 16 6.94 -1.14 -14.79
CA VAL A 16 7.55 -2.30 -14.11
C VAL A 16 7.95 -1.98 -12.66
N THR A 17 8.40 -0.74 -12.41
CA THR A 17 8.77 -0.31 -11.05
C THR A 17 7.54 -0.10 -10.19
N ARG A 18 6.49 0.52 -10.76
CA ARG A 18 5.20 0.74 -10.07
C ARG A 18 4.49 -0.56 -9.68
N ALA A 19 4.63 -1.62 -10.49
CA ALA A 19 4.01 -2.91 -10.23
C ALA A 19 4.59 -3.65 -9.01
N ARG A 20 5.78 -3.26 -8.51
CA ARG A 20 6.38 -3.88 -7.32
C ARG A 20 5.60 -3.47 -6.07
N GLY A 21 5.33 -4.40 -5.16
CA GLY A 21 4.45 -4.13 -4.02
C GLY A 21 4.86 -2.97 -3.12
N ARG A 22 6.17 -2.72 -2.94
CA ARG A 22 6.63 -1.54 -2.18
C ARG A 22 6.20 -0.21 -2.80
N PHE A 23 6.14 -0.15 -4.13
CA PHE A 23 5.71 1.04 -4.84
C PHE A 23 4.19 1.14 -4.83
N ARG A 24 3.47 0.01 -4.90
CA ARG A 24 2.00 -0.02 -4.69
C ARG A 24 1.61 0.49 -3.29
N LEU A 25 2.35 0.15 -2.24
CA LEU A 25 2.14 0.72 -0.91
C LEU A 25 2.38 2.24 -0.90
N ALA A 26 3.47 2.70 -1.52
CA ALA A 26 3.77 4.13 -1.65
C ALA A 26 2.71 4.89 -2.47
N GLU A 27 2.10 4.26 -3.47
CA GLU A 27 0.97 4.81 -4.22
C GLU A 27 -0.24 5.06 -3.33
N ALA A 28 -0.61 4.08 -2.51
CA ALA A 28 -1.72 4.20 -1.58
C ALA A 28 -1.48 5.30 -0.54
N GLU A 29 -0.26 5.40 0.00
CA GLU A 29 0.13 6.49 0.92
C GLU A 29 0.03 7.87 0.27
N LEU A 30 0.49 7.98 -0.97
CA LEU A 30 0.39 9.23 -1.73
C LEU A 30 -1.08 9.63 -1.96
N LEU A 31 -1.93 8.67 -2.31
CA LEU A 31 -3.37 8.90 -2.49
C LEU A 31 -4.04 9.35 -1.18
N LEU A 32 -3.65 8.80 -0.03
CA LEU A 32 -4.12 9.28 1.27
C LEU A 32 -3.66 10.71 1.55
N ALA A 33 -2.38 11.03 1.28
CA ALA A 33 -1.85 12.37 1.45
C ALA A 33 -2.52 13.42 0.52
N GLU A 34 -3.07 12.98 -0.61
CA GLU A 34 -3.85 13.80 -1.55
C GLU A 34 -5.36 13.86 -1.21
N GLY A 35 -5.81 13.20 -0.13
CA GLY A 35 -7.22 13.13 0.24
C GLY A 35 -8.04 12.31 -0.75
N ARG A 36 -7.52 11.16 -1.17
CA ARG A 36 -8.17 10.19 -2.09
C ARG A 36 -8.24 8.78 -1.48
N PRO A 37 -8.91 8.59 -0.34
CA PRO A 37 -8.94 7.31 0.37
C PRO A 37 -9.56 6.17 -0.44
N GLU A 38 -10.57 6.43 -1.27
CA GLU A 38 -11.22 5.43 -2.12
C GLU A 38 -10.28 4.89 -3.19
N ARG A 39 -9.39 5.75 -3.71
CA ARG A 39 -8.36 5.32 -4.65
C ARG A 39 -7.25 4.55 -3.95
N ALA A 40 -6.86 4.99 -2.76
CA ALA A 40 -5.91 4.22 -1.95
C ALA A 40 -6.46 2.81 -1.67
N ARG A 41 -7.75 2.70 -1.37
CA ARG A 41 -8.44 1.42 -1.20
C ARG A 41 -8.38 0.53 -2.44
N ALA A 42 -8.64 1.09 -3.63
CA ALA A 42 -8.59 0.34 -4.88
C ALA A 42 -7.22 -0.33 -5.13
N VAL A 43 -6.11 0.32 -4.75
CA VAL A 43 -4.76 -0.26 -4.85
C VAL A 43 -4.64 -1.55 -4.03
N PHE A 44 -5.22 -1.58 -2.84
CA PHE A 44 -5.26 -2.80 -2.02
C PHE A 44 -6.21 -3.84 -2.60
N ASP A 45 -7.33 -3.43 -3.18
CA ASP A 45 -8.32 -4.34 -3.78
C ASP A 45 -7.72 -5.09 -4.97
N GLU A 46 -6.94 -4.39 -5.82
CA GLU A 46 -6.18 -4.95 -6.95
C GLU A 46 -5.20 -6.06 -6.56
N GLY A 47 -4.68 -6.05 -5.33
CA GLY A 47 -3.73 -7.05 -4.86
C GLY A 47 -2.28 -6.70 -5.20
N PHE A 48 -1.37 -6.79 -4.23
CA PHE A 48 0.07 -6.73 -4.49
C PHE A 48 0.88 -7.51 -3.45
N GLU A 49 2.06 -7.99 -3.84
CA GLU A 49 3.01 -8.63 -2.93
C GLU A 49 4.18 -7.67 -2.66
N VAL A 50 4.38 -7.29 -1.41
CA VAL A 50 5.61 -6.61 -0.98
C VAL A 50 6.64 -7.72 -0.72
N ALA A 51 7.85 -7.64 -1.26
CA ALA A 51 8.83 -8.71 -1.11
C ALA A 51 9.46 -8.81 0.30
N ASP A 52 9.15 -7.87 1.20
CA ASP A 52 9.80 -7.72 2.51
C ASP A 52 8.76 -7.45 3.62
N LEU A 53 7.89 -8.44 3.82
CA LEU A 53 6.60 -8.26 4.52
C LEU A 53 6.73 -8.05 6.02
N ARG A 54 7.91 -8.30 6.61
CA ARG A 54 8.14 -8.08 8.05
C ARG A 54 8.12 -6.61 8.44
N GLU A 55 8.62 -5.71 7.59
CA GLU A 55 8.63 -4.27 7.86
C GLU A 55 7.42 -3.53 7.23
N GLY A 56 6.57 -4.28 6.52
CA GLY A 56 5.38 -3.75 5.85
C GLY A 56 4.09 -3.92 6.62
N ASP A 57 3.99 -4.87 7.56
CA ASP A 57 2.72 -5.32 8.14
C ASP A 57 2.01 -4.20 8.95
N GLU A 58 2.73 -3.52 9.84
CA GLU A 58 2.19 -2.38 10.62
C GLU A 58 1.77 -1.22 9.71
N ARG A 59 2.58 -0.93 8.69
CA ARG A 59 2.35 0.17 7.76
C ARG A 59 1.20 -0.13 6.80
N LEU A 60 1.10 -1.36 6.28
CA LEU A 60 -0.03 -1.88 5.49
C LEU A 60 -1.33 -1.74 6.28
N GLY A 61 -1.35 -2.19 7.53
CA GLY A 61 -2.51 -2.06 8.41
C GLY A 61 -2.92 -0.62 8.67
N GLN A 62 -1.95 0.29 8.84
CA GLN A 62 -2.23 1.71 9.02
C GLN A 62 -2.85 2.34 7.77
N VAL A 63 -2.25 2.14 6.60
CA VAL A 63 -2.72 2.69 5.32
C VAL A 63 -4.10 2.14 4.98
N TRP A 64 -4.33 0.85 5.20
CA TRP A 64 -5.63 0.21 4.98
C TRP A 64 -6.74 0.83 5.83
N ARG A 65 -6.50 1.03 7.13
CA ARG A 65 -7.48 1.67 8.02
C ARG A 65 -7.75 3.11 7.62
N GLN A 66 -6.72 3.86 7.23
CA GLN A 66 -6.88 5.24 6.75
C GLN A 66 -7.64 5.32 5.41
N ALA A 67 -7.52 4.28 4.57
CA ALA A 67 -8.31 4.14 3.35
C ALA A 67 -9.76 3.68 3.60
N GLY A 68 -10.21 3.66 4.87
CA GLY A 68 -11.57 3.24 5.24
C GLY A 68 -11.76 1.73 5.31
N GLY A 69 -10.68 0.95 5.37
CA GLY A 69 -10.73 -0.48 5.59
C GLY A 69 -10.97 -0.86 7.04
N GLY A 70 -11.63 -2.00 7.25
CA GLY A 70 -11.75 -2.67 8.54
C GLY A 70 -10.52 -3.49 8.86
N ASP A 71 -10.71 -4.76 9.24
CA ASP A 71 -9.60 -5.68 9.43
C ASP A 71 -8.78 -5.86 8.15
N LEU A 72 -7.47 -6.01 8.33
CA LEU A 72 -6.56 -6.20 7.20
C LEU A 72 -6.88 -7.54 6.52
N PRO A 73 -7.06 -7.58 5.19
CA PRO A 73 -7.35 -8.84 4.50
C PRO A 73 -6.24 -9.86 4.73
N ALA A 74 -6.58 -11.15 4.86
CA ALA A 74 -5.61 -12.23 5.14
C ALA A 74 -4.44 -12.31 4.14
N ARG A 75 -4.64 -11.87 2.89
CA ARG A 75 -3.55 -11.74 1.89
C ARG A 75 -2.49 -10.71 2.27
N TYR A 76 -2.78 -9.80 3.19
CA TYR A 76 -1.88 -8.78 3.71
C TYR A 76 -1.57 -8.97 5.20
N ASP A 77 -2.25 -9.88 5.91
CA ASP A 77 -1.99 -10.18 7.32
C ASP A 77 -0.97 -11.34 7.43
N PHE A 78 0.29 -11.00 7.78
CA PHE A 78 1.38 -11.97 7.85
C PHE A 78 1.47 -12.70 9.18
N ARG A 79 0.86 -12.15 10.24
CA ARG A 79 0.76 -12.84 11.54
C ARG A 79 -0.08 -14.11 11.40
N MET A 80 -1.11 -14.09 10.54
CA MET A 80 -1.86 -15.31 10.19
C MET A 80 -1.07 -16.32 9.35
N ARG A 81 0.03 -15.93 8.68
CA ARG A 81 0.85 -16.85 7.86
C ARG A 81 1.99 -17.50 8.63
N ALA A 82 2.31 -16.99 9.83
CA ALA A 82 3.44 -17.43 10.64
C ALA A 82 3.05 -18.39 11.78
N GLU A 83 1.92 -19.12 11.65
CA GLU A 83 1.67 -20.32 12.44
C GLU A 83 2.12 -21.55 11.64
N PRO A 84 3.37 -22.04 11.81
CA PRO A 84 3.67 -23.42 11.50
C PRO A 84 3.01 -24.30 12.56
N SER A 85 2.20 -25.28 12.13
CA SER A 85 1.92 -26.48 12.93
C SER A 85 3.21 -27.24 13.23
#